data_AF-A0A431LFV0-F1
#
_entry.id   AF-A0A431LFV0-F1
#
_cell.length_a   1.000
_cell.length_b   1.000
_cell.length_c   1.000
_cell.angle_alpha   90.00
_cell.angle_beta   90.00
_cell.angle_gamma   90.00
#
_symmetry.space_group_name_H-M   'P 1'
#
loop_
_entity.id
_entity.type
_entity.pdbx_description
1 polymer ?
#
loop_
_entity_poly.entity_id
_entity_poly.type
_entity_poly.pdbx_seq_one_letter_code
_entity_poly.pdbx_strand_id
1 'polypeptide(L)' 'MTSNSNPSPDEQQADIDRQIAELLAKGYKREDLWISGSGRVMVDPDAKDLESHNKVFHPDKK' A
#
# COMPACT_ATOMS: atom_id res chain seq x y z
N MET A 1 14.63 -11.23 30.44
CA MET A 1 13.36 -10.47 30.46
C MET A 1 12.94 -10.29 29.01
N THR A 2 11.83 -10.88 28.58
CA THR A 2 11.31 -10.72 27.22
C THR A 2 10.86 -9.27 27.08
N SER A 3 11.59 -8.47 26.31
CA SER A 3 11.23 -7.09 25.99
C SER A 3 9.84 -7.08 25.36
N ASN A 4 8.84 -6.78 26.17
CA ASN A 4 7.48 -6.55 25.73
C ASN A 4 7.44 -5.13 25.14
N SER A 5 8.24 -4.90 24.10
CA SER A 5 8.27 -3.65 23.37
C SER A 5 6.98 -3.56 22.57
N ASN A 6 5.96 -3.00 23.21
CA ASN A 6 4.82 -2.51 22.47
C ASN A 6 5.37 -1.40 21.56
N PRO A 7 5.32 -1.56 20.21
CA PRO A 7 5.96 -0.61 19.32
C PRO A 7 5.41 0.78 19.59
N SER A 8 6.31 1.75 19.69
CA SER A 8 5.91 3.14 19.91
C SER A 8 5.03 3.59 18.73
N PRO A 9 4.09 4.54 18.92
CA PRO A 9 3.28 5.06 17.83
C PRO A 9 4.11 5.59 16.66
N ASP A 10 5.32 6.09 16.95
CA ASP A 10 6.31 6.51 15.94
C ASP A 10 6.84 5.34 15.09
N GLU A 11 7.16 4.21 15.73
CA GLU A 11 7.63 3.00 15.05
C GLU A 11 6.53 2.38 14.18
N GLN A 12 5.27 2.42 14.65
CA GLN A 12 4.12 2.01 13.84
C GLN A 12 3.95 2.90 12.62
N GLN A 13 4.10 4.22 12.78
CA GLN A 13 3.97 5.16 11.68
C GLN A 13 5.09 4.96 10.63
N ALA A 14 6.32 4.71 11.07
CA ALA A 14 7.45 4.41 10.19
C ALA A 14 7.26 3.09 9.42
N ASP A 15 6.71 2.06 10.07
CA ASP A 15 6.38 0.79 9.40
C ASP A 15 5.27 0.97 8.35
N ILE A 16 4.23 1.74 8.69
CA ILE A 16 3.16 2.10 7.75
C ILE A 16 3.74 2.85 6.53
N ASP A 17 4.57 3.87 6.76
CA ASP A 17 5.18 4.66 5.67
C ASP A 17 6.03 3.79 4.75
N ARG A 18 6.83 2.90 5.32
CA ARG A 18 7.62 1.92 4.57
C ARG A 18 6.74 1.01 3.71
N GLN A 19 5.67 0.44 4.28
CA GLN A 19 4.73 -0.40 3.54
C GLN A 19 4.09 0.35 2.36
N ILE A 20 3.75 1.62 2.56
CA ILE A 20 3.21 2.50 1.50
C ILE A 20 4.26 2.71 0.41
N ALA A 21 5.49 3.08 0.77
CA ALA A 21 6.57 3.29 -0.18
C ALA A 21 6.86 2.02 -1.01
N GLU A 22 6.83 0.84 -0.38
CA GLU A 22 6.98 -0.45 -1.07
C GLU A 22 5.85 -0.71 -2.09
N LEU A 23 4.61 -0.31 -1.78
CA LEU A 23 3.47 -0.45 -2.69
C LEU A 23 3.52 0.60 -3.81
N LEU A 24 3.88 1.85 -3.50
CA LEU A 24 4.12 2.88 -4.51
C LEU A 24 5.22 2.46 -5.50
N ALA A 25 6.31 1.86 -5.00
CA ALA A 25 7.39 1.34 -5.83
C ALA A 25 6.97 0.15 -6.70
N LYS A 26 5.94 -0.60 -6.31
CA LYS A 26 5.34 -1.68 -7.10
C LYS A 26 4.37 -1.18 -8.19
N GLY A 27 4.05 0.11 -8.20
CA GLY A 27 3.14 0.73 -9.16
C GLY A 27 1.75 1.06 -8.61
N TYR A 28 1.44 0.70 -7.36
CA TYR A 28 0.18 1.09 -6.73
C TYR A 28 0.16 2.59 -6.47
N LYS A 29 -1.01 3.24 -6.51
CA LYS A 29 -1.12 4.67 -6.17
C LYS A 29 -1.49 4.86 -4.72
N ARG A 30 -1.12 6.00 -4.14
CA ARG A 30 -1.44 6.34 -2.74
C ARG A 30 -2.95 6.35 -2.48
N GLU A 31 -3.73 6.77 -3.46
CA GLU A 31 -5.21 6.80 -3.42
C GLU A 31 -5.83 5.40 -3.31
N ASP A 32 -5.12 4.38 -3.78
CA ASP A 32 -5.52 2.97 -3.72
C ASP A 32 -5.10 2.27 -2.42
N LEU A 33 -4.37 2.99 -1.55
CA LEU A 33 -3.82 2.44 -0.31
C LEU A 33 -4.57 3.01 0.88
N TRP A 34 -5.18 2.13 1.67
CA TRP A 34 -5.77 2.51 2.95
C TRP A 34 -4.97 1.93 4.12
N ILE A 35 -5.09 2.57 5.27
CA ILE A 35 -4.45 2.10 6.51
C ILE A 35 -5.59 1.58 7.39
N SER A 36 -5.56 0.28 7.68
CA SER A 36 -6.50 -0.34 8.61
C SER A 36 -6.26 0.19 10.02
N GLY A 37 -7.30 0.22 10.87
CA GLY A 37 -7.21 0.69 12.27
C GLY A 37 -6.22 -0.10 13.14
N SER A 38 -5.72 -1.24 12.65
CA SER A 38 -4.63 -2.01 13.25
C SER A 38 -3.21 -1.57 12.81
N GLY A 39 -3.08 -0.50 12.03
CA GLY A 39 -1.81 0.00 11.51
C GLY A 39 -1.24 -0.81 10.33
N ARG A 40 -2.09 -1.51 9.57
CA ARG A 40 -1.67 -2.27 8.38
C ARG A 40 -2.06 -1.56 7.11
N VAL A 41 -1.14 -1.50 6.16
CA VAL A 41 -1.42 -0.95 4.83
C VAL A 41 -2.06 -2.04 3.99
N MET A 42 -3.23 -1.75 3.47
CA MET A 42 -3.97 -2.66 2.61
C MET A 42 -4.24 -1.96 1.28
N VAL A 43 -4.26 -2.74 0.21
CA VAL A 43 -4.54 -2.25 -1.15
C VAL A 43 -6.02 -2.43 -1.42
N ASP A 44 -6.66 -1.40 -1.97
CA ASP A 44 -8.03 -1.50 -2.43
C ASP A 44 -8.10 -2.53 -3.59
N PRO A 45 -8.96 -3.55 -3.51
CA PRO A 45 -9.07 -4.56 -4.55
C PRO A 45 -9.54 -4.00 -5.90
N ASP A 46 -10.26 -2.87 -5.92
CA ASP A 46 -10.72 -2.19 -7.13
C ASP A 46 -9.56 -1.53 -7.89
N ALA A 47 -8.53 -1.08 -7.16
CA ALA A 47 -7.30 -0.53 -7.75
C ALA A 47 -6.53 -1.55 -8.61
N LYS A 48 -6.55 -2.82 -8.20
CA LYS A 48 -5.98 -3.91 -9.00
C LYS A 48 -6.75 -4.11 -10.31
N ASP A 49 -8.06 -3.90 -10.27
CA ASP A 49 -8.90 -4.01 -11.46
C ASP A 49 -8.63 -2.83 -12.40
N LEU A 50 -8.44 -1.60 -11.88
CA LEU A 50 -8.13 -0.42 -12.69
C LEU A 50 -6.79 -0.50 -13.43
N GLU A 51 -5.74 -1.08 -12.83
CA GLU A 51 -4.46 -1.27 -13.51
C GLU A 51 -4.52 -2.39 -14.57
N SER A 52 -5.26 -3.47 -14.28
CA SER A 52 -5.59 -4.49 -15.28
C SER A 52 -6.47 -3.93 -16.42
N HIS A 53 -7.43 -3.05 -16.11
CA HIS A 53 -8.28 -2.40 -17.11
C HIS A 53 -7.49 -1.39 -17.95
N ASN A 54 -6.60 -0.59 -17.36
CA ASN A 54 -5.75 0.35 -18.10
C ASN A 54 -4.78 -0.35 -19.05
N LYS A 55 -4.30 -1.55 -18.71
CA LYS A 55 -3.42 -2.34 -19.59
C LYS A 55 -4.19 -3.00 -20.75
N VAL A 56 -5.48 -3.26 -20.59
CA VAL A 56 -6.33 -3.88 -21.63
C VAL A 56 -6.95 -2.85 -22.57
N PHE A 57 -7.23 -1.62 -22.09
CA PHE A 57 -7.90 -0.59 -22.90
C PHE A 57 -6.96 0.39 -23.63
N HIS A 58 -5.64 0.24 -23.50
CA HIS A 58 -4.66 0.93 -24.33
C HIS A 58 -3.82 -0.06 -25.15
N PRO A 59 -4.40 -0.73 -26.18
CA PRO A 59 -3.57 -1.26 -27.24
C PRO A 59 -2.90 -0.06 -27.93
N ASP A 60 -1.57 -0.05 -27.91
CA ASP A 60 -0.66 0.65 -28.81
C ASP A 60 -1.37 1.46 -29.91
N LYS A 61 -1.59 2.75 -29.66
CA LYS A 61 -1.80 3.70 -30.76
C LYS A 61 -0.41 4.10 -31.24
N LYS A 62 0.04 3.35 -32.25
CA LYS A 62 1.06 3.67 -33.25
C LYS A 62 1.32 5.16 -33.45
#